data_AF-A0A9Q3CY45-F1
#
_entry.id   AF-A0A9Q3CY45-F1
#
_cell.length_a   1.000
_cell.length_b   1.000
_cell.length_c   1.000
_cell.angle_alpha   90.00
_cell.angle_beta   90.00
_cell.angle_gamma   90.00
#
_symmetry.space_group_name_H-M   'P 1'
#
loop_
_entity.id
_entity.type
_entity.pdbx_description
1 polymer ?
#
loop_
_entity_poly.entity_id
_entity_poly.type
_entity_poly.pdbx_seq_one_letter_code
_entity_poly.pdbx_strand_id
1 'polypeptide(L)'
;MLEKAWNPRLPADTLRKDLIDIHPTASSFKIMLDKVKHHAKHSMNDAFDYTKQKWDKSHKVPDFKVGDLVLVSIWNFNNIKGTKKLKDSYLGPFLLFPYMEPMQFKWN
;
A
#
# COMPACT_ATOMS: atom_id res chain seq x y z
N MET A 1 9.93 63.48 -5.97
CA MET A 1 11.38 63.49 -6.27
C MET A 1 11.70 62.18 -6.97
N LEU A 2 12.39 62.30 -8.10
CA LEU A 2 12.73 61.26 -9.06
C LEU A 2 13.49 60.09 -8.40
N GLU A 3 12.96 58.89 -8.60
CA GLU A 3 13.67 57.71 -9.11
C GLU A 3 15.19 57.84 -9.16
N LYS A 4 15.89 57.26 -8.20
CA LYS A 4 17.36 57.18 -8.23
C LYS A 4 17.83 55.81 -7.77
N ALA A 5 17.59 54.80 -8.61
CA ALA A 5 18.36 53.55 -8.72
C ALA A 5 17.61 52.41 -9.47
N TRP A 6 16.45 52.65 -10.08
CA TRP A 6 15.78 51.59 -10.83
C TRP A 6 16.38 51.47 -12.25
N ASN A 7 16.89 50.28 -12.60
CA ASN A 7 17.38 49.99 -13.94
C ASN A 7 16.17 49.63 -14.84
N PRO A 8 15.80 50.47 -15.82
CA PRO A 8 14.60 50.30 -16.63
C PRO A 8 14.65 49.07 -17.57
N ARG A 9 15.76 48.34 -17.63
CA ARG A 9 15.89 47.07 -18.37
C ARG A 9 15.47 45.83 -17.58
N LEU A 10 15.19 45.96 -16.28
CA LEU A 10 14.71 44.86 -15.45
C LEU A 10 13.18 44.82 -15.46
N PRO A 11 12.55 43.69 -15.82
CA PRO A 11 11.09 43.58 -15.80
C PRO A 11 10.59 43.70 -14.35
N ALA A 12 9.80 44.76 -14.10
CA ALA A 12 9.21 45.08 -12.80
C ALA A 12 8.29 43.97 -12.26
N ASP A 13 7.83 43.08 -13.15
CA ASP A 13 6.89 41.99 -12.85
C ASP A 13 7.53 40.76 -12.19
N THR A 14 8.85 40.75 -12.02
CA THR A 14 9.56 39.60 -11.41
C THR A 14 9.53 39.59 -9.88
N LEU A 15 9.16 40.70 -9.24
CA LEU A 15 9.13 40.81 -7.79
C LEU A 15 7.71 40.54 -7.24
N ARG A 16 7.36 39.25 -7.15
CA ARG A 16 6.25 38.81 -6.29
C ARG A 16 6.59 39.16 -4.84
N LYS A 17 5.97 40.22 -4.31
CA LYS A 17 6.24 40.81 -3.00
C LYS A 17 5.99 39.89 -1.79
N ASP A 18 5.32 38.76 -2.01
CA ASP A 18 4.94 37.81 -0.96
C ASP A 18 5.82 36.54 -0.92
N LEU A 19 6.80 36.42 -1.83
CA LEU A 19 7.78 35.32 -1.78
C LEU A 19 9.04 35.80 -1.04
N ILE A 20 9.43 35.05 -0.01
CA ILE A 20 10.79 35.06 0.53
C ILE A 20 11.74 34.99 -0.69
N ASP A 21 12.74 35.87 -0.76
CA ASP A 21 13.70 35.89 -1.86
C ASP A 21 14.59 34.64 -1.77
N ILE A 22 14.10 33.52 -2.33
CA ILE A 22 14.78 32.24 -2.27
C ILE A 22 15.91 32.30 -3.31
N HIS A 23 17.15 32.17 -2.87
CA HIS A 23 18.32 32.08 -3.74
C HIS A 23 18.05 31.06 -4.87
N PRO A 24 18.35 31.36 -6.15
CA PRO A 24 17.98 30.54 -7.31
C PRO A 24 18.44 29.08 -7.20
N THR A 25 19.55 28.82 -6.49
CA THR A 25 20.03 27.48 -6.15
C THR A 25 19.06 26.70 -5.25
N ALA A 26 18.47 27.33 -4.23
CA ALA A 26 17.51 26.67 -3.34
C ALA A 26 16.18 26.37 -4.05
N SER A 27 15.75 27.25 -4.96
CA SER A 27 14.61 26.98 -5.86
C SER A 27 14.88 25.78 -6.77
N SER A 28 16.08 25.72 -7.37
CA SER A 28 16.50 24.61 -8.23
C SER A 28 16.58 23.29 -7.46
N PHE A 29 17.08 23.32 -6.22
CA PHE A 29 17.15 22.16 -5.34
C PHE A 29 15.76 21.65 -4.95
N LYS A 30 14.80 22.54 -4.67
CA LYS A 30 13.41 22.15 -4.42
C LYS A 30 12.81 21.40 -5.60
N ILE A 31 12.99 21.91 -6.83
CA ILE A 31 12.50 21.23 -8.04
C ILE A 31 13.10 19.82 -8.17
N MET A 32 14.39 19.68 -7.85
CA MET A 32 15.06 18.37 -7.83
C MET A 32 14.43 17.43 -6.78
N LEU A 33 14.20 17.91 -5.56
CA LEU A 33 13.57 17.12 -4.51
C LEU A 33 12.14 16.71 -4.86
N ASP A 34 11.36 17.61 -5.46
CA ASP A 34 9.99 17.30 -5.88
C ASP A 34 9.97 16.21 -6.96
N LYS A 35 10.92 16.24 -7.91
CA LYS A 35 11.09 15.18 -8.92
C LYS A 35 11.48 13.85 -8.28
N VAL A 36 12.44 13.85 -7.35
CA VAL A 36 12.88 12.63 -6.64
C VAL A 36 11.73 12.05 -5.83
N LYS A 37 10.96 12.88 -5.13
CA LYS A 37 9.80 12.45 -4.36
C LYS A 37 8.72 11.84 -5.26
N HIS A 38 8.44 12.47 -6.40
CA HIS A 38 7.47 11.95 -7.36
C HIS A 38 7.92 10.60 -7.92
N HIS A 39 9.19 10.48 -8.32
CA HIS A 39 9.77 9.24 -8.79
C HIS A 39 9.72 8.14 -7.72
N ALA A 40 10.13 8.43 -6.49
CA ALA A 40 10.09 7.47 -5.38
C ALA A 40 8.66 6.96 -5.14
N LYS A 41 7.66 7.85 -5.17
CA LYS A 41 6.25 7.48 -5.06
C LYS A 41 5.82 6.54 -6.20
N HIS A 42 6.21 6.86 -7.43
CA HIS A 42 5.91 6.02 -8.59
C HIS A 42 6.55 4.63 -8.44
N SER A 43 7.83 4.55 -8.08
CA SER A 43 8.52 3.27 -7.89
C SER A 43 7.89 2.41 -6.79
N MET A 44 7.37 3.01 -5.72
CA MET A 44 6.64 2.29 -4.68
C MET A 44 5.33 1.70 -5.21
N ASN A 45 4.58 2.48 -6.00
CA ASN A 45 3.34 2.01 -6.61
C ASN A 45 3.61 0.86 -7.59
N ASP A 46 4.63 0.99 -8.45
CA ASP A 46 5.01 -0.06 -9.41
C ASP A 46 5.38 -1.37 -8.70
N ALA A 47 6.14 -1.29 -7.60
CA ALA A 47 6.53 -2.45 -6.82
C ALA A 47 5.33 -3.14 -6.15
N PHE A 48 4.36 -2.35 -5.66
CA PHE A 48 3.12 -2.85 -5.08
C PHE A 48 2.27 -3.56 -6.15
N ASP A 49 2.07 -2.91 -7.29
CA ASP A 49 1.28 -3.45 -8.40
C ASP A 49 1.91 -4.72 -8.98
N TYR A 50 3.24 -4.75 -9.14
CA TYR A 50 3.96 -5.94 -9.55
C TYR A 50 3.73 -7.11 -8.59
N THR A 51 3.84 -6.85 -7.28
CA THR A 51 3.65 -7.88 -6.25
C THR A 51 2.22 -8.39 -6.24
N LYS A 52 1.24 -7.49 -6.37
CA LYS A 52 -0.17 -7.84 -6.47
C LYS A 52 -0.44 -8.71 -7.70
N GLN A 53 -0.03 -8.28 -8.88
CA GLN A 53 -0.23 -9.04 -10.12
C GLN A 53 0.45 -10.42 -10.06
N LYS A 54 1.65 -10.50 -9.48
CA LYS A 54 2.36 -11.76 -9.28
C LYS A 54 1.57 -12.69 -8.35
N TRP A 55 1.04 -12.15 -7.25
CA TRP A 55 0.20 -12.89 -6.30
C TRP A 55 -1.07 -13.40 -6.97
N ASP A 56 -1.83 -12.52 -7.62
CA ASP A 56 -3.09 -12.86 -8.29
C ASP A 56 -2.88 -13.91 -9.39
N LYS A 57 -1.74 -13.87 -10.09
CA LYS A 57 -1.39 -14.86 -11.11
C LYS A 57 -1.06 -16.23 -10.52
N SER A 58 -0.37 -16.30 -9.39
CA SER A 58 0.04 -17.57 -8.78
C SER A 58 -1.01 -18.16 -7.84
N HIS A 59 -1.82 -17.33 -7.19
CA HIS A 59 -2.83 -17.74 -6.22
C HIS A 59 -4.21 -17.79 -6.89
N LYS A 60 -4.53 -18.96 -7.43
CA LYS A 60 -5.92 -19.25 -7.81
C LYS A 60 -6.70 -19.54 -6.54
N VAL A 61 -7.75 -18.76 -6.30
CA VAL A 61 -8.72 -19.08 -5.25
C VAL A 61 -9.40 -20.40 -5.64
N PRO A 62 -9.25 -21.47 -4.85
CA PRO A 62 -9.97 -22.71 -5.11
C PRO A 62 -11.48 -22.46 -4.97
N ASP A 63 -12.24 -22.95 -5.95
CA ASP A 63 -13.70 -22.94 -5.89
C ASP A 63 -14.16 -24.10 -5.00
N PHE A 64 -14.94 -23.79 -3.97
CA PHE A 64 -15.42 -24.74 -2.98
C PHE A 64 -16.93 -24.81 -3.03
N LYS A 65 -17.50 -26.02 -3.09
CA LYS A 65 -18.94 -26.23 -3.10
C LYS A 65 -19.43 -26.77 -1.77
N VAL A 66 -20.68 -26.45 -1.45
CA VAL A 66 -21.36 -27.06 -0.30
C VAL A 66 -21.42 -28.57 -0.51
N GLY A 67 -21.01 -29.33 0.50
CA GLY A 67 -20.89 -30.78 0.43
C GLY A 67 -19.50 -31.30 0.05
N ASP A 68 -18.54 -30.43 -0.30
CA ASP A 68 -17.16 -30.86 -0.53
C ASP A 68 -16.48 -31.23 0.79
N LEU A 69 -15.61 -32.25 0.72
CA LEU A 69 -14.71 -32.63 1.79
C LEU A 69 -13.39 -31.89 1.64
N VAL A 70 -13.09 -30.97 2.56
CA VAL A 70 -11.91 -30.12 2.52
C VAL A 70 -10.97 -30.38 3.68
N LEU A 71 -9.69 -30.12 3.42
CA LEU A 71 -8.63 -30.16 4.42
C LEU A 71 -8.24 -28.74 4.82
N VAL A 72 -8.08 -28.50 6.12
CA VAL A 72 -7.66 -27.20 6.65
C VAL A 72 -6.16 -27.24 6.92
N SER A 73 -5.40 -26.36 6.28
CA SER A 73 -3.97 -26.25 6.55
C SER A 73 -3.73 -25.73 7.96
N ILE A 74 -2.91 -26.43 8.74
CA ILE A 74 -2.57 -26.01 10.10
C ILE A 74 -1.26 -25.22 10.21
N TRP A 75 -0.67 -24.84 9.08
CA TRP A 75 0.65 -24.20 9.04
C TRP A 75 0.73 -22.92 9.90
N ASN A 76 -0.35 -22.13 9.91
CA ASN A 76 -0.43 -20.85 10.62
C ASN A 76 -1.13 -20.92 11.99
N PHE A 77 -1.46 -22.12 12.47
CA PHE A 77 -2.18 -22.28 13.74
C PHE A 77 -1.20 -22.26 14.92
N ASN A 78 -1.22 -21.18 15.69
CA ASN A 78 -0.35 -21.03 16.87
C ASN A 78 -0.84 -21.81 18.10
N ASN A 79 -2.11 -22.24 18.12
CA ASN A 79 -2.74 -22.87 19.28
C ASN A 79 -2.58 -24.40 19.32
N ILE A 80 -1.95 -25.00 18.30
CA ILE A 80 -1.76 -26.45 18.21
C ILE A 80 -0.40 -26.79 18.87
N LYS A 81 -0.42 -27.54 19.97
CA LYS A 81 0.80 -27.96 20.69
C LYS A 81 1.58 -29.04 19.92
N GLY A 82 2.90 -29.13 20.13
CA GLY A 82 3.78 -30.16 19.54
C GLY A 82 4.89 -29.63 18.63
N THR A 83 5.83 -30.49 18.23
CA THR A 83 6.97 -30.15 17.36
C THR A 83 6.55 -29.99 15.90
N LYS A 84 6.94 -28.91 15.24
CA LYS A 84 6.51 -28.58 13.86
C LYS A 84 6.77 -29.69 12.83
N LYS A 85 7.82 -30.50 13.02
CA LYS A 85 8.24 -31.55 12.09
C LYS A 85 7.39 -32.82 12.15
N LEU A 86 6.69 -33.06 13.25
CA LEU A 86 5.86 -34.25 13.47
C LEU A 86 4.37 -33.95 13.35
N LYS A 87 4.01 -32.70 13.01
CA LYS A 87 2.63 -32.30 12.81
C LYS A 87 2.22 -32.54 11.37
N ASP A 88 1.05 -33.13 11.19
CA ASP A 88 0.39 -33.17 9.90
C ASP A 88 0.21 -31.74 9.38
N SER A 89 0.43 -31.53 8.09
CA SER A 89 0.29 -30.17 7.51
C SER A 89 -1.17 -29.74 7.37
N TYR A 90 -2.10 -30.70 7.46
CA TYR A 90 -3.52 -30.51 7.22
C TYR A 90 -4.34 -31.33 8.22
N LEU A 91 -5.50 -30.79 8.62
CA LEU A 91 -6.53 -31.49 9.40
C LEU A 91 -7.78 -31.70 8.57
N GLY A 92 -8.51 -32.80 8.85
CA GLY A 92 -9.79 -33.13 8.22
C GLY A 92 -9.87 -34.61 7.82
N PRO A 93 -10.77 -34.97 6.90
CA PRO A 93 -11.60 -34.09 6.06
C PRO A 93 -12.79 -33.48 6.81
N PHE A 94 -13.15 -32.24 6.47
CA PHE A 94 -14.34 -31.54 6.97
C PHE A 94 -15.35 -31.31 5.85
N LEU A 95 -16.64 -31.48 6.16
CA LEU A 95 -17.71 -31.19 5.21
C LEU A 95 -18.01 -29.69 5.18
N LEU A 96 -18.05 -29.09 3.99
CA LEU A 96 -18.48 -27.71 3.80
C LEU A 96 -19.99 -27.57 3.93
N PHE A 97 -20.43 -26.78 4.90
CA PHE A 97 -21.84 -26.42 5.11
C PHE A 97 -22.13 -25.02 4.56
N PRO A 98 -23.38 -24.74 4.14
CA PRO A 98 -23.78 -23.38 3.82
C PRO A 98 -23.68 -22.51 5.08
N TYR A 99 -23.32 -21.23 4.90
CA TYR A 99 -23.27 -20.29 6.01
C TYR A 99 -24.66 -20.16 6.64
N MET A 100 -24.80 -20.63 7.87
CA MET A 100 -25.95 -20.33 8.72
C MET A 100 -25.52 -19.20 9.64
N GLU A 101 -26.31 -18.12 9.68
CA GLU A 101 -26.07 -17.04 10.63
C GLU A 101 -26.00 -17.62 12.06
N PRO A 102 -25.06 -17.16 12.90
CA PRO A 102 -24.99 -17.62 14.26
C PRO A 102 -26.31 -17.27 14.96
N MET A 103 -27.09 -18.29 15.32
CA MET A 103 -28.26 -18.11 16.19
C MET A 103 -27.79 -17.37 17.43
N GLN A 104 -28.23 -16.13 17.60
CA GLN A 104 -28.00 -15.38 18.83
C GLN A 104 -28.79 -16.07 19.93
N PHE A 105 -28.12 -16.94 20.68
CA PHE A 105 -28.65 -17.46 21.94
C PHE A 105 -28.78 -16.28 22.90
N LYS A 106 -29.99 -15.72 22.98
CA LYS A 106 -30.39 -14.83 24.06
C LYS A 106 -30.56 -15.68 25.30
N TRP A 107 -29.66 -15.52 26.25
CA TRP A 107 -29.88 -15.98 27.61
C TRP A 107 -30.95 -15.07 28.22
N ASN A 108 -32.13 -15.63 28.49
CA ASN A 108 -33.14 -15.00 29.35
C ASN A 108 -32.75 -15.15 30.81
#